data_AF-A0ABD2H503-F1
#
_entry.id   AF-A0ABD2H503-F1
#
_cell.length_a   1.000
_cell.length_b   1.000
_cell.length_c   1.000
_cell.angle_alpha   90.00
_cell.angle_beta   90.00
_cell.angle_gamma   90.00
#
_symmetry.space_group_name_H-M   'P 1'
#
loop_
_entity.id
_entity.type
_entity.pdbx_description
1 polymer ?
#
loop_
_entity_poly.entity_id
_entity_poly.type
_entity_poly.pdbx_seq_one_letter_code
_entity_poly.pdbx_strand_id
1 'polypeptide(L)' 'MAGALKGAQLFIQKRLVENLKAVHADYGNHVQSLLNKYSAENKKNTEVHVYSRPGASAIDVKPYCKCPQGA' A
#
# COMPACT_ATOMS: atom_id res chain seq x y z
N MET A 1 12.50 -0.17 13.68
CA MET A 1 11.78 0.54 12.60
C MET A 1 11.61 -0.31 11.34
N ALA A 2 12.68 -0.88 10.77
CA ALA A 2 12.58 -1.64 9.52
C ALA A 2 11.61 -2.84 9.56
N GLY A 3 11.47 -3.53 10.71
CA GLY A 3 10.48 -4.59 10.88
C GLY A 3 9.02 -4.14 10.75
N ALA A 4 8.68 -2.94 11.24
CA ALA A 4 7.32 -2.38 11.11
C ALA A 4 6.99 -1.95 9.67
N LEU A 5 8.02 -1.65 8.89
CA LEU A 5 7.89 -1.21 7.50
C LEU A 5 7.87 -2.37 6.51
N LYS A 6 8.11 -3.61 6.96
CA LYS A 6 8.12 -4.81 6.11
C LYS A 6 6.80 -5.00 5.37
N GLY A 7 5.66 -4.70 5.99
CA GLY A 7 4.34 -4.81 5.36
C GLY A 7 3.84 -3.51 4.70
N ALA A 8 4.57 -2.41 4.83
CA ALA A 8 4.12 -1.11 4.35
C ALA A 8 4.28 -0.97 2.84
N GLN A 9 3.41 -0.17 2.20
CA GLN A 9 3.51 0.12 0.78
C GLN A 9 4.83 0.86 0.46
N LEU A 10 5.42 0.58 -0.70
CA LEU A 10 6.75 1.09 -1.10
C LEU A 10 6.85 2.63 -1.03
N PHE A 11 5.77 3.35 -1.30
CA PHE A 11 5.77 4.82 -1.24
C PHE A 11 5.96 5.33 0.21
N ILE A 12 5.36 4.65 1.19
CA ILE A 12 5.46 5.00 2.62
C ILE A 12 6.89 4.76 3.10
N GLN A 13 7.49 3.63 2.68
CA GLN A 13 8.87 3.29 3.03
C GLN A 13 9.85 4.36 2.53
N LYS A 14 9.71 4.80 1.27
CA LYS A 14 10.58 5.84 0.68
C LYS A 14 10.49 7.17 1.43
N ARG A 15 9.27 7.66 1.69
CA ARG A 15 9.07 8.93 2.41
C ARG A 15 9.66 8.93 3.82
N LEU A 16 9.56 7.80 4.53
CA LEU A 16 10.17 7.72 5.85
C LEU A 16 11.69 7.77 5.79
N VAL A 17 12.31 7.05 4.84
CA VAL A 17 13.77 7.10 4.69
C VAL A 17 14.23 8.51 4.34
N GLU A 18 13.54 9.22 3.46
CA GLU A 18 13.82 10.62 3.12
C GLU A 18 13.77 11.51 4.37
N ASN A 19 12.70 11.40 5.17
CA ASN A 19 12.58 12.14 6.42
C ASN A 19 13.69 11.78 7.42
N LEU A 20 14.07 10.51 7.53
CA LEU A 20 15.15 10.08 8.42
C LEU A 20 16.51 10.61 7.96
N LYS A 21 16.77 10.60 6.64
CA LYS A 21 18.01 11.17 6.08
C LYS A 21 18.10 12.67 6.31
N ALA A 22 16.97 13.37 6.29
CA ALA A 22 16.91 14.80 6.58
C ALA A 22 17.31 15.14 8.03
N VAL A 23 17.07 14.24 8.99
CA VAL A 23 17.47 14.43 10.40
C VAL A 23 18.87 13.86 10.64
N HIS A 24 19.10 12.62 10.23
CA HIS A 24 20.38 11.91 10.38
C HIS A 24 20.65 11.01 9.17
N ALA A 25 21.55 11.46 8.30
CA ALA A 25 21.88 10.77 7.05
C ALA A 25 22.34 9.31 7.27
N ASP A 26 23.22 9.06 8.23
CA ASP A 26 23.76 7.72 8.51
C ASP A 26 22.68 6.75 9.00
N TYR A 27 21.79 7.22 9.86
CA TYR A 27 20.68 6.42 10.36
C TYR A 27 19.69 6.08 9.22
N GLY A 28 19.35 7.06 8.39
CA GLY A 28 18.51 6.85 7.22
C GLY A 28 19.11 5.86 6.21
N ASN A 29 20.43 5.89 6.01
CA ASN A 29 21.13 4.92 5.15
C ASN A 29 21.08 3.49 5.73
N HIS A 30 21.22 3.35 7.05
CA HIS A 30 21.11 2.06 7.73
C HIS A 30 19.70 1.46 7.59
N VAL A 31 18.66 2.29 7.77
CA VAL A 31 17.26 1.88 7.57
C VAL A 31 16.99 1.51 6.11
N GLN A 32 17.54 2.25 5.13
CA GLN A 32 17.41 1.91 3.71
C GLN A 32 18.01 0.54 3.37
N SER A 33 19.18 0.22 3.93
CA SER A 33 19.83 -1.09 3.74
C SER A 33 18.98 -2.23 4.30
N LEU A 34 18.38 -2.03 5.47
CA LEU A 34 17.47 -3.01 6.07
C LEU A 34 16.19 -3.19 5.24
N LEU A 35 15.59 -2.11 4.74
CA LEU A 35 14.40 -2.17 3.89
C LEU A 35 14.65 -2.87 2.55
N ASN A 36 15.82 -2.67 1.95
CA ASN A 36 16.21 -3.36 0.72
C ASN A 36 16.28 -4.89 0.93
N LYS A 37 16.77 -5.35 2.08
CA LYS A 37 16.79 -6.79 2.43
C LYS A 37 15.37 -7.35 2.53
N TYR A 38 14.47 -6.66 3.23
CA TYR A 38 13.07 -7.09 3.35
C TYR A 38 12.27 -7.01 2.04
N SER A 39 12.57 -6.04 1.18
CA SER A 39 11.93 -5.93 -0.15
C SER A 39 12.32 -7.08 -1.06
N ALA A 40 13.55 -7.59 -0.96
CA ALA A 40 14.00 -8.77 -1.70
C ALA A 40 13.30 -10.06 -1.21
N GLU A 41 13.03 -10.17 0.09
CA GLU A 41 12.23 -11.26 0.67
C GLU A 41 10.75 -11.18 0.27
N ASN A 42 10.19 -9.97 0.22
CA ASN A 42 8.76 -9.75 -0.04
C ASN A 42 8.35 -9.90 -1.51
N LYS A 43 9.27 -9.77 -2.47
CA LYS A 43 8.99 -10.01 -3.90
C LYS A 43 8.50 -11.42 -4.20
N LYS A 44 8.68 -12.36 -3.26
CA LYS A 44 8.14 -13.74 -3.37
C LYS A 44 6.67 -13.85 -2.95
N ASN A 45 6.09 -12.84 -2.30
CA ASN A 45 4.74 -12.89 -1.70
C ASN A 45 3.83 -11.72 -2.09
N THR A 46 4.28 -10.79 -2.96
CA THR A 46 3.51 -9.61 -3.33
C THR A 46 2.96 -9.73 -4.75
N GLU A 47 2.03 -10.67 -4.92
CA GLU A 47 1.02 -10.55 -5.96
C GLU A 47 0.14 -9.37 -5.59
N VAL A 48 0.43 -8.20 -6.18
CA VAL A 48 -0.40 -7.01 -6.02
C VAL A 48 -1.77 -7.37 -6.57
N HIS A 49 -2.74 -7.62 -5.69
CA HIS A 49 -4.12 -7.84 -6.14
C HIS A 49 -4.66 -6.53 -6.69
N VAL A 50 -4.53 -6.37 -8.01
CA VAL A 50 -5.18 -5.31 -8.77
C VAL A 50 -6.66 -5.68 -8.85
N TYR A 51 -7.51 -4.94 -8.13
CA TYR A 51 -8.95 -5.08 -8.30
C TYR A 51 -9.33 -4.43 -9.65
N SER A 52 -9.43 -5.26 -10.69
CA SER A 52 -10.01 -4.83 -11.95
C SER A 52 -11.49 -4.54 -11.73
N ARG A 53 -11.86 -3.26 -11.81
CA ARG A 53 -13.27 -2.84 -11.76
C ARG A 53 -14.03 -3.58 -12.87
N PRO A 54 -15.11 -4.32 -12.55
CA PRO A 54 -15.93 -4.94 -13.58
C PRO A 54 -16.43 -3.87 -14.55
N GLY A 55 -16.34 -4.14 -15.86
CA GLY A 55 -16.95 -3.28 -16.87
C GLY A 55 -18.45 -3.13 -16.62
N ALA A 56 -19.04 -2.02 -17.08
CA ALA A 56 -20.44 -1.65 -16.84
C ALA A 56 -21.48 -2.72 -17.29
N SER A 57 -21.05 -3.75 -18.02
CA SER A 57 -21.87 -4.89 -18.46
C SER A 57 -22.01 -6.02 -17.44
N ALA A 58 -21.26 -6.00 -16.32
CA ALA A 58 -21.28 -7.07 -15.30
C ALA A 58 -22.05 -6.70 -14.02
N ILE A 59 -22.60 -5.50 -13.94
CA ILE A 59 -23.54 -5.13 -12.88
C ILE A 59 -24.92 -5.67 -13.24
N ASP A 60 -25.17 -6.93 -12.85
CA ASP A 60 -26.55 -7.42 -12.69
C ASP A 60 -27.12 -6.68 -11.46
N VAL A 61 -27.67 -5.49 -11.70
CA VAL A 61 -28.32 -4.69 -10.67
C VAL A 61 -29.61 -5.41 -10.30
N LYS A 62 -29.55 -6.33 -9.33
CA LYS A 62 -30.73 -6.72 -8.55
C LYS A 62 -31.29 -5.45 -7.93
N PRO A 63 -32.50 -4.99 -8.30
CA PRO A 63 -33.05 -3.75 -7.79
C PRO A 63 -33.47 -3.98 -6.34
N TYR A 64 -32.66 -3.50 -5.39
CA TYR A 64 -33.09 -3.41 -4.00
C TYR A 64 -33.65 -2.02 -3.70
N CYS A 65 -34.91 -2.06 -3.23
CA CYS A 65 -35.72 -1.11 -2.47
C CYS A 65 -35.49 0.40 -2.70
N LYS A 66 -36.47 1.00 -3.40
CA LYS A 66 -36.65 2.45 -3.58
C LYS A 66 -36.98 3.12 -2.23
N CYS A 67 -36.19 4.12 -1.82
CA CYS A 67 -36.49 4.95 -0.65
C CYS A 67 -37.74 5.81 -0.90
N PRO A 68 -38.70 5.90 0.04
CA PRO A 68 -39.84 6.80 -0.10
C PRO A 68 -39.39 8.26 0.07
N GLN A 69 -39.73 9.10 -0.90
CA GLN A 69 -39.59 10.54 -0.79
C GLN A 69 -40.74 11.06 0.06
N GLY A 70 -40.41 11.63 1.22
CA GLY A 70 -41.37 12.22 2.15
C GLY A 70 -42.15 13.37 1.51
N ALA A 71 -43.45 13.40 1.80
CA ALA A 71 -44.40 14.45 1.43
C ALA A 71 -44.32 15.64 2.40
#